data_AF-A0A7L0IGT3-F1
#
_entry.id   AF-A0A7L0IGT3-F1
#
_cell.length_a   1.000
_cell.length_b   1.000
_cell.length_c   1.000
_cell.angle_alpha   90.00
_cell.angle_beta   90.00
_cell.angle_gamma   90.00
#
_symmetry.space_group_name_H-M   'P 1'
#
loop_
_entity.id
_entity.type
_entity.pdbx_description
1 polymer ?
#
loop_
_entity_poly.entity_id
_entity_poly.type
_entity_poly.pdbx_seq_one_letter_code
_entity_poly.pdbx_strand_id
1 'polypeptide(L)'
;RISWISDIVVVVSPENIETMKTIIEKYGHKRVTVVEGGKTRHRSIFNGLKVFAEKEFSSHPLQKPEVVIIHDAVRPFVEEDIVSKVVMAAKEHGAAGAIRPLVSTVIASAADGCLDHSLERARYRASEMPQAFLFDIIYEAYQQCTDYDLDYGTECLHLALKYCKTSAKLVEGTADLWKVTYKRDLYAAESIIKDNLSQEVCVITNASGTVAKVGLLLPESLKSQIKVEAVSTSQSRNYGHLQNIFSGQCYNFICVNDKKCAIQETQQLVHMLEKSDIPLLYPVVLILVGNSWNNSFSIGMEELTSMKKFARETKKKNILVYGLLIQYK
;
A
#
# COMPACT_ATOMS: atom_id res chain seq x y z
N ARG A 1 5.26 -7.22 -0.59
CA ARG A 1 6.51 -6.86 0.14
C ARG A 1 7.67 -7.40 -0.68
N ILE A 2 8.66 -6.58 -0.99
CA ILE A 2 9.81 -6.99 -1.82
C ILE A 2 10.71 -7.93 -1.01
N SER A 3 10.94 -9.14 -1.52
CA SER A 3 11.58 -10.23 -0.75
C SER A 3 13.06 -9.97 -0.51
N TRP A 4 13.77 -9.45 -1.51
CA TRP A 4 15.21 -9.22 -1.48
C TRP A 4 15.66 -7.96 -0.72
N ILE A 5 14.73 -7.13 -0.24
CA ILE A 5 15.06 -6.06 0.72
C ILE A 5 15.21 -6.71 2.11
N SER A 6 16.43 -6.77 2.63
CA SER A 6 16.73 -7.45 3.91
C SER A 6 16.13 -6.72 5.10
N ASP A 7 16.30 -5.40 5.16
CA ASP A 7 15.96 -4.57 6.31
C ASP A 7 15.31 -3.25 5.86
N ILE A 8 14.38 -2.75 6.65
CA ILE A 8 13.69 -1.47 6.43
C ILE A 8 13.93 -0.61 7.68
N VAL A 9 14.71 0.45 7.53
CA VAL A 9 14.93 1.41 8.60
C VAL A 9 13.91 2.55 8.47
N VAL A 10 13.01 2.65 9.44
CA VAL A 10 11.98 3.69 9.49
C VAL A 10 12.40 4.76 10.47
N VAL A 11 12.79 5.91 9.94
CA VAL A 11 13.24 7.05 10.72
C VAL A 11 12.06 7.96 11.05
N VAL A 12 11.80 8.20 12.32
CA VAL A 12 10.68 9.02 12.81
C VAL A 12 11.15 10.02 13.85
N SER A 13 10.41 11.11 14.03
CA SER A 13 10.72 12.06 15.11
C SER A 13 10.59 11.40 16.48
N PRO A 14 11.30 11.91 17.52
CA PRO A 14 11.31 11.29 18.85
C PRO A 14 9.92 11.01 19.42
N GLU A 15 8.99 11.95 19.24
CA GLU A 15 7.61 11.86 19.72
C GLU A 15 6.76 10.79 19.01
N ASN A 16 7.20 10.32 17.83
CA ASN A 16 6.47 9.35 17.02
C ASN A 16 7.04 7.93 17.10
N ILE A 17 8.11 7.69 17.87
CA ILE A 17 8.74 6.37 18.01
C ILE A 17 7.72 5.32 18.48
N GLU A 18 6.97 5.62 19.55
CA GLU A 18 6.04 4.65 20.13
C GLU A 18 4.82 4.42 19.23
N THR A 19 4.32 5.48 18.59
CA THR A 19 3.28 5.39 17.57
C THR A 19 3.72 4.49 16.42
N MET A 20 4.96 4.64 15.93
CA MET A 20 5.49 3.82 14.85
C MET A 20 5.64 2.35 15.26
N LYS A 21 6.12 2.06 16.47
CA LYS A 21 6.15 0.68 17.00
C LYS A 21 4.76 0.06 17.07
N THR A 22 3.77 0.82 17.55
CA THR A 22 2.37 0.39 17.58
C THR A 22 1.85 0.08 16.18
N ILE A 23 2.16 0.91 15.17
CA ILE A 23 1.79 0.64 13.77
C ILE A 23 2.46 -0.63 13.26
N ILE A 24 3.76 -0.81 13.52
CA ILE A 24 4.53 -1.98 13.10
C ILE A 24 3.93 -3.27 13.67
N GLU A 25 3.66 -3.29 14.98
CA GLU A 25 3.06 -4.43 15.66
C GLU A 25 1.64 -4.68 15.15
N LYS A 26 0.80 -3.64 15.13
CA LYS A 26 -0.60 -3.73 14.71
C LYS A 26 -0.76 -4.33 13.32
N TYR A 27 0.06 -3.93 12.34
CA TYR A 27 -0.05 -4.40 10.95
C TYR A 27 0.97 -5.49 10.60
N GLY A 28 1.65 -6.09 11.59
CA GLY A 28 2.60 -7.18 11.39
C GLY A 28 3.74 -6.84 10.42
N HIS A 29 4.23 -5.59 10.44
CA HIS A 29 5.39 -5.20 9.64
C HIS A 29 6.64 -5.92 10.16
N LYS A 30 7.36 -6.59 9.25
CA LYS A 30 8.53 -7.44 9.56
C LYS A 30 9.78 -6.79 8.97
N ARG A 31 10.94 -7.08 9.56
CA ARG A 31 12.25 -6.54 9.14
C ARG A 31 12.31 -5.01 9.24
N VAL A 32 11.65 -4.45 10.25
CA VAL A 32 11.57 -3.00 10.46
C VAL A 32 12.33 -2.63 11.72
N THR A 33 13.26 -1.68 11.58
CA THR A 33 13.97 -1.05 12.71
C THR A 33 13.55 0.41 12.78
N VAL A 34 13.04 0.85 13.93
CA VAL A 34 12.65 2.24 14.15
C VAL A 34 13.85 3.02 14.69
N VAL A 35 14.13 4.16 14.09
CA VAL A 35 15.27 5.02 14.44
C VAL A 35 14.79 6.44 14.70
N GLU A 36 15.41 7.10 15.68
CA GLU A 36 15.17 8.52 15.93
C GLU A 36 15.73 9.39 14.80
N GLY A 37 14.88 10.24 14.25
CA GLY A 37 15.22 11.20 13.21
C GLY A 37 15.90 12.46 13.72
N GLY A 38 16.53 13.18 12.79
CA GLY A 38 17.06 14.52 13.05
C GLY A 38 16.03 15.60 12.74
N LYS A 39 16.42 16.87 12.97
CA LYS A 39 15.56 18.04 12.69
C LYS A 39 15.24 18.25 11.20
N THR A 40 16.06 17.69 10.31
CA THR A 40 15.94 17.84 8.86
C THR A 40 15.94 16.48 8.16
N ARG A 41 15.56 16.46 6.88
CA ARG A 41 15.53 15.25 6.06
C ARG A 41 16.90 14.57 6.00
N HIS A 42 17.95 15.32 5.67
CA HIS A 42 19.30 14.74 5.56
C HIS A 42 19.82 14.20 6.89
N ARG A 43 19.62 14.91 8.01
CA ARG A 43 20.02 14.40 9.33
C ARG A 43 19.27 13.11 9.69
N SER A 44 17.97 13.03 9.37
CA SER A 44 17.18 11.81 9.56
C SER A 44 17.69 10.65 8.72
N ILE A 45 17.98 10.87 7.45
CA ILE A 45 18.56 9.83 6.58
C ILE A 45 19.92 9.38 7.13
N PHE A 46 20.76 10.32 7.57
CA PHE A 46 22.06 9.97 8.11
C PHE A 46 21.93 9.07 9.35
N ASN A 47 21.04 9.40 10.30
CA ASN A 47 20.74 8.51 11.43
C ASN A 47 20.31 7.12 10.99
N GLY A 48 19.48 7.01 9.94
CA GLY A 48 19.11 5.72 9.37
C GLY A 48 20.30 4.92 8.81
N LEU A 49 21.25 5.59 8.16
CA LEU A 49 22.46 4.95 7.63
C LEU A 49 23.42 4.48 8.74
N LYS A 50 23.50 5.22 9.85
CA LYS A 50 24.38 4.89 10.98
C LYS A 50 24.10 3.53 11.60
N VAL A 51 22.85 3.06 11.55
CA VAL A 51 22.46 1.72 12.06
C VAL A 51 23.26 0.58 11.42
N PHE A 52 23.76 0.78 10.19
CA PHE A 52 24.53 -0.22 9.45
C PHE A 52 26.04 -0.11 9.64
N ALA A 53 26.54 1.01 10.19
CA ALA A 53 27.97 1.32 10.26
C ALA A 53 28.50 1.54 11.69
N GLU A 54 27.67 2.07 12.59
CA GLU A 54 28.05 2.49 13.93
C GLU A 54 27.47 1.53 14.97
N LYS A 55 28.28 0.61 15.50
CA LYS A 55 27.85 -0.42 16.47
C LYS A 55 27.23 0.16 17.75
N GLU A 56 27.65 1.35 18.16
CA GLU A 56 27.15 2.03 19.36
C GLU A 56 25.82 2.76 19.13
N PHE A 57 25.41 2.96 17.87
CA PHE A 57 24.22 3.75 17.53
C PHE A 57 22.91 2.97 17.75
N SER A 58 22.98 1.63 17.72
CA SER A 58 21.84 0.74 17.94
C SER A 58 22.25 -0.42 18.83
N SER A 59 21.38 -0.78 19.78
CA SER A 59 21.53 -1.99 20.59
C SER A 59 21.50 -3.29 19.77
N HIS A 60 21.05 -3.21 18.51
CA HIS A 60 20.99 -4.31 17.55
C HIS A 60 21.58 -3.83 16.21
N PRO A 61 22.90 -3.92 16.00
CA PRO A 61 23.52 -3.48 14.76
C PRO A 61 23.05 -4.35 13.59
N LEU A 62 22.67 -3.71 12.49
CA LEU A 62 22.26 -4.40 11.27
C LEU A 62 23.48 -4.72 10.41
N GLN A 63 23.37 -5.76 9.59
CA GLN A 63 24.42 -6.08 8.62
C GLN A 63 24.51 -4.96 7.57
N LYS A 64 25.74 -4.47 7.32
CA LYS A 64 26.00 -3.46 6.29
C LYS A 64 25.52 -3.95 4.92
N PRO A 65 24.61 -3.23 4.23
CA PRO A 65 24.17 -3.62 2.90
C PRO A 65 25.21 -3.19 1.85
N GLU A 66 25.19 -3.84 0.69
CA GLU A 66 25.94 -3.38 -0.49
C GLU A 66 25.28 -2.13 -1.09
N VAL A 67 23.95 -2.17 -1.22
CA VAL A 67 23.12 -1.08 -1.75
C VAL A 67 22.07 -0.69 -0.72
N VAL A 68 21.90 0.60 -0.48
CA VAL A 68 20.81 1.15 0.34
C VAL A 68 19.82 1.90 -0.55
N ILE A 69 18.53 1.76 -0.22
CA ILE A 69 17.43 2.47 -0.88
C ILE A 69 16.95 3.58 0.05
N ILE A 70 16.80 4.78 -0.48
CA ILE A 70 16.15 5.91 0.18
C ILE A 70 14.76 6.09 -0.43
N HIS A 71 13.72 6.08 0.41
CA HIS A 71 12.34 6.27 -0.02
C HIS A 71 11.59 7.16 0.98
N ASP A 72 10.65 7.96 0.47
CA ASP A 72 9.78 8.79 1.32
C ASP A 72 8.53 7.98 1.72
N ALA A 73 8.20 7.95 3.01
CA ALA A 73 7.06 7.18 3.55
C ALA A 73 5.70 7.58 2.95
N VAL A 74 5.58 8.79 2.41
CA VAL A 74 4.35 9.33 1.80
C VAL A 74 4.22 9.03 0.29
N ARG A 75 4.97 8.04 -0.22
CA ARG A 75 4.90 7.54 -1.60
C ARG A 75 4.50 6.06 -1.60
N PRO A 76 3.21 5.75 -1.40
CA PRO A 76 2.76 4.38 -1.14
C PRO A 76 2.73 3.48 -2.40
N PHE A 77 2.72 4.05 -3.60
CA PHE A 77 2.55 3.33 -4.87
C PHE A 77 3.91 3.08 -5.54
N VAL A 78 4.77 2.33 -4.87
CA VAL A 78 6.07 1.92 -5.41
C VAL A 78 6.08 0.43 -5.74
N GLU A 79 6.40 0.10 -6.98
CA GLU A 79 6.44 -1.28 -7.47
C GLU A 79 7.86 -1.86 -7.45
N GLU A 80 7.97 -3.18 -7.40
CA GLU A 80 9.27 -3.87 -7.34
C GLU A 80 10.16 -3.59 -8.56
N ASP A 81 9.56 -3.41 -9.74
CA ASP A 81 10.30 -3.15 -10.99
C ASP A 81 11.13 -1.87 -10.92
N ILE A 82 10.54 -0.75 -10.50
CA ILE A 82 11.28 0.52 -10.40
C ILE A 82 12.35 0.46 -9.30
N VAL A 83 12.08 -0.21 -8.18
CA VAL A 83 13.06 -0.39 -7.10
C VAL A 83 14.25 -1.23 -7.61
N SER A 84 13.97 -2.32 -8.32
CA SER A 84 15.00 -3.16 -8.94
C SER A 84 15.85 -2.37 -9.93
N LYS A 85 15.22 -1.58 -10.81
CA LYS A 85 15.93 -0.74 -11.79
C LYS A 85 16.88 0.26 -11.15
N VAL A 86 16.46 0.98 -10.10
CA VAL A 86 17.37 1.92 -9.42
C VAL A 86 18.48 1.20 -8.66
N VAL A 87 18.20 0.04 -8.05
CA VAL A 87 19.23 -0.77 -7.37
C VAL A 87 20.28 -1.25 -8.36
N MET A 88 19.88 -1.83 -9.49
CA MET A 88 20.80 -2.30 -10.52
C MET A 88 21.64 -1.16 -11.10
N ALA A 89 21.00 -0.02 -11.38
CA ALA A 89 21.70 1.17 -11.87
C ALA A 89 22.70 1.71 -10.83
N ALA A 90 22.36 1.69 -9.54
CA ALA A 90 23.24 2.12 -8.46
C ALA A 90 24.44 1.17 -8.27
N LYS A 91 24.27 -0.14 -8.48
CA LYS A 91 25.40 -1.09 -8.48
C LYS A 91 26.44 -0.77 -9.56
N GLU A 92 25.97 -0.35 -10.74
CA GLU A 92 26.84 -0.03 -11.88
C GLU A 92 27.46 1.38 -11.77
N HIS A 93 26.70 2.37 -11.29
CA HIS A 93 27.09 3.80 -11.34
C HIS A 93 27.41 4.40 -9.96
N GLY A 94 27.29 3.63 -8.88
CA GLY A 94 27.43 4.09 -7.49
C GLY A 94 26.18 4.74 -6.90
N ALA A 95 25.37 5.41 -7.71
CA ALA A 95 24.12 6.03 -7.31
C ALA A 95 23.09 6.02 -8.44
N ALA A 96 21.80 5.97 -8.11
CA ALA A 96 20.71 6.09 -9.07
C ALA A 96 19.44 6.63 -8.42
N GLY A 97 18.58 7.25 -9.22
CA GLY A 97 17.30 7.76 -8.75
C GLY A 97 16.23 7.81 -9.82
N ALA A 98 14.98 7.62 -9.39
CA ALA A 98 13.82 7.78 -10.24
C ALA A 98 13.62 9.26 -10.62
N ILE A 99 13.24 9.50 -11.88
CA ILE A 99 12.90 10.84 -12.39
C ILE A 99 11.56 10.83 -13.10
N ARG A 100 10.91 12.00 -13.19
CA ARG A 100 9.73 12.22 -14.01
C ARG A 100 9.85 13.51 -14.83
N PRO A 101 9.14 13.61 -15.97
CA PRO A 101 9.05 14.86 -16.71
C PRO A 101 8.40 15.96 -15.86
N LEU A 102 8.84 17.20 -16.05
CA LEU A 102 8.20 18.36 -15.45
C LEU A 102 6.86 18.64 -16.14
N VAL A 103 5.79 18.77 -15.36
CA VAL A 103 4.47 19.19 -15.87
C VAL A 103 4.45 20.71 -16.06
N SER A 104 4.81 21.45 -15.01
CA SER A 104 4.85 22.91 -15.02
C SER A 104 6.20 23.45 -15.48
N THR A 105 6.20 24.66 -16.04
CA THR A 105 7.41 25.45 -16.26
C THR A 105 8.04 25.82 -14.92
N VAL A 106 9.38 25.72 -14.82
CA VAL A 106 10.13 26.13 -13.63
C VAL A 106 10.70 27.52 -13.87
N ILE A 107 10.42 28.43 -12.94
CA ILE A 107 10.89 29.82 -12.98
C ILE A 107 11.73 30.12 -11.73
N ALA A 108 12.72 30.99 -11.90
CA ALA A 108 13.40 31.66 -10.79
C ALA A 108 12.68 32.97 -10.47
N SER A 109 12.54 33.27 -9.17
CA SER A 109 11.98 34.52 -8.68
C SER A 109 13.07 35.43 -8.13
N ALA A 110 13.04 36.71 -8.50
CA ALA A 110 13.88 37.74 -7.89
C ALA A 110 13.43 38.06 -6.46
N ALA A 111 14.28 38.78 -5.71
CA ALA A 111 14.03 39.10 -4.30
C ALA A 111 12.80 40.00 -4.07
N ASP A 112 12.36 40.73 -5.09
CA ASP A 112 11.16 41.57 -5.09
C ASP A 112 9.87 40.81 -5.46
N GLY A 113 9.97 39.50 -5.72
CA GLY A 113 8.86 38.65 -6.11
C GLY A 113 8.54 38.67 -7.61
N CYS A 114 9.33 39.36 -8.43
CA CYS A 114 9.18 39.36 -9.88
C CYS A 114 9.81 38.11 -10.53
N LEU A 115 9.40 37.81 -11.77
CA LEU A 115 10.05 36.79 -12.61
C LEU A 115 11.47 37.23 -12.95
N ASP A 116 12.46 36.38 -12.66
CA ASP A 116 13.83 36.56 -13.12
C ASP A 116 14.03 35.87 -14.48
N HIS A 117 13.97 34.53 -14.50
CA HIS A 117 14.07 33.75 -15.74
C HIS A 117 13.32 32.41 -15.65
N SER A 118 13.11 31.76 -16.80
CA SER A 118 12.52 30.42 -16.92
C SER A 118 13.58 29.40 -17.32
N LEU A 119 13.51 28.21 -16.75
CA LEU A 119 14.34 27.08 -17.16
C LEU A 119 13.77 26.39 -18.42
N GLU A 120 14.65 25.84 -19.26
CA GLU A 120 14.28 25.07 -20.45
C GLU A 120 13.73 23.70 -20.06
N ARG A 121 12.40 23.58 -19.90
CA ARG A 121 11.73 22.39 -19.36
C ARG A 121 12.20 21.05 -19.92
N ALA A 122 12.55 20.98 -21.22
CA ALA A 122 13.01 19.75 -21.87
C ALA A 122 14.33 19.20 -21.29
N ARG A 123 15.18 20.06 -20.71
CA ARG A 123 16.48 19.70 -20.10
C ARG A 123 16.41 19.31 -18.64
N TYR A 124 15.28 19.59 -17.96
CA TYR A 124 15.13 19.36 -16.54
C TYR A 124 14.11 18.25 -16.26
N ARG A 125 14.23 17.63 -15.09
CA ARG A 125 13.38 16.55 -14.61
C ARG A 125 13.05 16.79 -13.14
N ALA A 126 11.90 16.29 -12.71
CA ALA A 126 11.59 16.17 -11.29
C ALA A 126 12.33 14.94 -10.75
N SER A 127 13.15 15.12 -9.72
CA SER A 127 13.72 14.01 -8.96
C SER A 127 12.64 13.41 -8.06
N GLU A 128 12.52 12.09 -8.09
CA GLU A 128 11.53 11.33 -7.34
C GLU A 128 12.21 10.21 -6.55
N MET A 129 11.44 9.52 -5.71
CA MET A 129 11.87 8.32 -5.02
C MET A 129 11.26 7.08 -5.71
N PRO A 130 11.86 5.89 -5.63
CA PRO A 130 13.04 5.54 -4.83
C PRO A 130 14.35 6.05 -5.44
N GLN A 131 15.35 6.21 -4.56
CA GLN A 131 16.75 6.37 -4.93
C GLN A 131 17.56 5.24 -4.32
N ALA A 132 18.63 4.82 -4.98
CA ALA A 132 19.51 3.76 -4.51
C ALA A 132 20.98 4.15 -4.64
N PHE A 133 21.80 3.65 -3.73
CA PHE A 133 23.21 4.01 -3.64
C PHE A 133 24.02 2.81 -3.20
N LEU A 134 25.25 2.65 -3.71
CA LEU A 134 26.24 1.86 -2.99
C LEU A 134 26.39 2.46 -1.60
N PHE A 135 26.26 1.61 -0.57
CA PHE A 135 26.18 2.07 0.81
C PHE A 135 27.40 2.92 1.20
N ASP A 136 28.60 2.45 0.85
CA ASP A 136 29.85 3.11 1.21
C ASP A 136 29.93 4.52 0.59
N ILE A 137 29.45 4.72 -0.64
CA ILE A 137 29.44 6.03 -1.30
C ILE A 137 28.52 7.01 -0.58
N ILE A 138 27.27 6.61 -0.33
CA ILE A 138 26.31 7.56 0.27
C ILE A 138 26.66 7.82 1.73
N TYR A 139 27.12 6.81 2.48
CA TYR A 139 27.53 7.00 3.87
C TYR A 139 28.75 7.94 3.96
N GLU A 140 29.75 7.77 3.11
CA GLU A 140 30.89 8.69 3.02
C GLU A 140 30.44 10.11 2.64
N ALA A 141 29.51 10.26 1.69
CA ALA A 141 28.97 11.57 1.31
C ALA A 141 28.30 12.27 2.51
N TYR A 142 27.56 11.53 3.34
CA TYR A 142 26.97 12.07 4.56
C TYR A 142 28.00 12.40 5.64
N GLN A 143 29.07 11.63 5.77
CA GLN A 143 30.17 11.92 6.71
C GLN A 143 30.94 13.20 6.33
N GLN A 144 31.10 13.47 5.04
CA GLN A 144 31.76 14.68 4.54
C GLN A 144 30.83 15.90 4.40
N CYS A 145 29.52 15.68 4.53
CA CYS A 145 28.51 16.71 4.32
C CYS A 145 28.65 17.86 5.33
N THR A 146 28.55 19.10 4.86
CA THR A 146 28.58 20.27 5.75
C THR A 146 27.25 20.38 6.51
N ASP A 147 27.27 21.02 7.69
CA ASP A 147 26.03 21.29 8.42
C ASP A 147 25.01 22.09 7.59
N TYR A 148 25.49 23.02 6.76
CA TYR A 148 24.63 23.76 5.83
C TYR A 148 23.90 22.83 4.85
N ASP A 149 24.61 21.90 4.20
CA ASP A 149 23.99 20.96 3.26
C ASP A 149 23.10 19.94 3.98
N LEU A 150 23.44 19.54 5.21
CA LEU A 150 22.57 18.71 6.06
C LEU A 150 21.27 19.43 6.45
N ASP A 151 21.30 20.75 6.60
CA ASP A 151 20.14 21.52 7.06
C ASP A 151 19.26 22.04 5.93
N TYR A 152 19.85 22.40 4.78
CA TYR A 152 19.15 23.04 3.66
C TYR A 152 19.11 22.20 2.38
N GLY A 153 19.92 21.15 2.27
CA GLY A 153 19.89 20.24 1.14
C GLY A 153 18.56 19.49 1.04
N THR A 154 18.17 19.17 -0.19
CA THR A 154 16.93 18.43 -0.48
C THR A 154 17.16 17.11 -1.21
N GLU A 155 18.36 16.91 -1.79
CA GLU A 155 18.63 15.89 -2.81
C GLU A 155 19.85 15.04 -2.44
N CYS A 156 19.65 13.73 -2.23
CA CYS A 156 20.72 12.80 -1.84
C CYS A 156 21.67 12.49 -3.01
N LEU A 157 21.16 12.46 -4.25
CA LEU A 157 21.99 12.30 -5.45
C LEU A 157 22.99 13.45 -5.58
N HIS A 158 22.61 14.66 -5.15
CA HIS A 158 23.48 15.82 -5.14
C HIS A 158 24.61 15.69 -4.10
N LEU A 159 24.33 15.12 -2.93
CA LEU A 159 25.38 14.84 -1.94
C LEU A 159 26.42 13.85 -2.49
N ALA A 160 25.97 12.74 -3.08
CA ALA A 160 26.86 11.75 -3.71
C ALA A 160 27.73 12.38 -4.82
N LEU A 161 27.16 13.27 -5.63
CA LEU A 161 27.92 14.00 -6.66
C LEU A 161 28.92 14.99 -6.06
N LYS A 162 28.49 15.82 -5.10
CA LYS A 162 29.30 16.91 -4.55
C LYS A 162 30.50 16.38 -3.75
N TYR A 163 30.25 15.43 -2.86
CA TYR A 163 31.21 14.94 -1.88
C TYR A 163 31.99 13.70 -2.35
N CYS A 164 31.40 12.84 -3.18
CA CYS A 164 32.03 11.59 -3.63
C CYS A 164 32.24 11.52 -5.15
N LYS A 165 31.99 12.61 -5.89
CA LYS A 165 32.13 12.68 -7.36
C LYS A 165 31.37 11.59 -8.12
N THR A 166 30.29 11.08 -7.51
CA THR A 166 29.49 9.99 -8.07
C THR A 166 28.34 10.56 -8.88
N SER A 167 28.40 10.38 -10.20
CA SER A 167 27.34 10.79 -11.12
C SER A 167 26.21 9.77 -11.11
N ALA A 168 25.08 10.13 -10.50
CA ALA A 168 23.95 9.22 -10.39
C ALA A 168 23.29 8.92 -11.75
N LYS A 169 22.91 7.66 -11.96
CA LYS A 169 22.07 7.27 -13.10
C LYS A 169 20.61 7.68 -12.86
N LEU A 170 20.05 8.44 -13.81
CA LEU A 170 18.64 8.81 -13.77
C LEU A 170 17.80 7.73 -14.48
N VAL A 171 16.78 7.23 -13.79
CA VAL A 171 15.89 6.16 -14.26
C VAL A 171 14.48 6.72 -14.44
N GLU A 172 13.87 6.52 -15.60
CA GLU A 172 12.50 6.98 -15.85
C GLU A 172 11.49 6.25 -14.94
N GLY A 173 10.74 7.02 -14.16
CA GLY A 173 9.74 6.56 -13.22
C GLY A 173 8.30 6.63 -13.78
N THR A 174 7.40 5.85 -13.19
CA THR A 174 5.96 5.88 -13.53
C THR A 174 5.28 7.12 -12.96
N ALA A 175 4.06 7.41 -13.41
CA ALA A 175 3.26 8.49 -12.85
C ALA A 175 3.08 8.33 -11.33
N ASP A 176 2.90 7.09 -10.85
CA ASP A 176 2.53 6.69 -9.49
C ASP A 176 3.54 7.04 -8.39
N LEU A 177 4.74 7.44 -8.78
CA LEU A 177 5.79 7.80 -7.82
C LEU A 177 5.53 9.13 -7.11
N TRP A 178 4.45 9.87 -7.37
CA TRP A 178 4.22 11.19 -6.78
C TRP A 178 4.16 11.14 -5.24
N LYS A 179 4.54 12.25 -4.62
CA LYS A 179 4.48 12.46 -3.17
C LYS A 179 3.08 12.88 -2.75
N VAL A 180 2.47 12.17 -1.81
CA VAL A 180 1.26 12.65 -1.13
C VAL A 180 1.65 13.85 -0.26
N THR A 181 1.27 15.05 -0.69
CA THR A 181 1.70 16.30 -0.07
C THR A 181 0.51 17.13 0.41
N TYR A 182 -0.57 17.14 -0.35
CA TYR A 182 -1.77 17.93 -0.11
C TYR A 182 -2.98 17.04 0.18
N LYS A 183 -4.03 17.64 0.73
CA LYS A 183 -5.31 16.96 0.99
C LYS A 183 -5.91 16.31 -0.27
N ARG A 184 -5.80 16.95 -1.43
CA ARG A 184 -6.27 16.38 -2.71
C ARG A 184 -5.53 15.09 -3.08
N ASP A 185 -4.27 14.97 -2.68
CA ASP A 185 -3.46 13.79 -2.96
C ASP A 185 -3.92 12.61 -2.11
N LEU A 186 -4.47 12.86 -0.90
CA LEU A 186 -5.12 11.82 -0.10
C LEU A 186 -6.35 11.26 -0.80
N TYR A 187 -7.17 12.10 -1.43
CA TYR A 187 -8.33 11.62 -2.21
C TYR A 187 -7.89 10.76 -3.39
N ALA A 188 -6.87 11.20 -4.13
CA ALA A 188 -6.31 10.41 -5.23
C ALA A 188 -5.76 9.06 -4.73
N ALA A 189 -4.97 9.07 -3.64
CA ALA A 189 -4.41 7.86 -3.07
C ALA A 189 -5.50 6.89 -2.55
N GLU A 190 -6.51 7.41 -1.85
CA GLU A 190 -7.64 6.60 -1.38
C GLU A 190 -8.41 5.97 -2.56
N SER A 191 -8.64 6.73 -3.63
CA SER A 191 -9.30 6.22 -4.83
C SER A 191 -8.49 5.11 -5.51
N ILE A 192 -7.17 5.26 -5.65
CA ILE A 192 -6.30 4.22 -6.24
C ILE A 192 -6.29 2.96 -5.38
N ILE A 193 -6.20 3.11 -4.05
CA ILE A 193 -6.28 1.97 -3.13
C ILE A 193 -7.60 1.24 -3.32
N LYS A 194 -8.74 1.94 -3.34
CA LYS A 194 -10.05 1.33 -3.55
C LYS A 194 -10.19 0.67 -4.91
N ASP A 195 -9.67 1.29 -5.97
CA ASP A 195 -9.71 0.73 -7.31
C ASP A 195 -8.94 -0.59 -7.39
N ASN A 196 -7.72 -0.64 -6.83
CA ASN A 196 -6.92 -1.85 -6.74
C ASN A 196 -7.62 -2.96 -5.94
N LEU A 197 -8.21 -2.62 -4.78
CA LEU A 197 -8.96 -3.57 -3.96
C LEU A 197 -10.25 -4.07 -4.65
N SER A 198 -10.76 -3.37 -5.66
CA SER A 198 -12.01 -3.71 -6.36
C SER A 198 -11.82 -4.62 -7.57
N GLN A 199 -10.58 -4.98 -7.92
CA GLN A 199 -10.28 -5.80 -9.09
C GLN A 199 -10.62 -7.28 -8.92
N GLU A 200 -10.82 -7.76 -7.69
CA GLU A 200 -11.12 -9.17 -7.39
C GLU A 200 -12.41 -9.33 -6.58
N VAL A 201 -13.19 -10.36 -6.89
CA VAL A 201 -14.38 -10.75 -6.13
C VAL A 201 -14.47 -12.27 -5.97
N CYS A 202 -14.74 -12.73 -4.75
CA CYS A 202 -14.95 -14.13 -4.43
C CYS A 202 -16.44 -14.41 -4.21
N VAL A 203 -17.02 -15.26 -5.04
CA VAL A 203 -18.40 -15.74 -4.91
C VAL A 203 -18.41 -17.06 -4.15
N ILE A 204 -19.02 -17.06 -2.97
CA ILE A 204 -19.17 -18.22 -2.10
C ILE A 204 -20.62 -18.71 -2.21
N THR A 205 -20.80 -19.98 -2.57
CA THR A 205 -22.13 -20.56 -2.77
C THR A 205 -22.43 -21.64 -1.73
N ASN A 206 -23.47 -21.40 -0.93
CA ASN A 206 -23.94 -22.25 0.16
C ASN A 206 -25.36 -22.72 -0.10
N ALA A 207 -25.59 -23.14 -1.32
CA ALA A 207 -26.91 -23.34 -1.85
C ALA A 207 -26.99 -24.67 -2.60
N SER A 208 -28.17 -25.27 -2.55
CA SER A 208 -28.51 -26.47 -3.31
C SER A 208 -29.56 -26.14 -4.38
N GLY A 209 -29.65 -26.98 -5.42
CA GLY A 209 -30.66 -26.78 -6.46
C GLY A 209 -30.47 -25.50 -7.29
N THR A 210 -31.56 -24.76 -7.53
CA THR A 210 -31.58 -23.61 -8.47
C THR A 210 -30.69 -22.45 -8.02
N VAL A 211 -30.54 -22.23 -6.72
CA VAL A 211 -29.71 -21.12 -6.19
C VAL A 211 -28.22 -21.45 -6.32
N ALA A 212 -27.83 -22.73 -6.37
CA ALA A 212 -26.47 -23.12 -6.72
C ALA A 212 -26.11 -22.68 -8.15
N LYS A 213 -27.07 -22.67 -9.09
CA LYS A 213 -26.87 -22.14 -10.44
C LYS A 213 -26.61 -20.63 -10.42
N VAL A 214 -27.25 -19.87 -9.54
CA VAL A 214 -26.98 -18.43 -9.37
C VAL A 214 -25.52 -18.22 -8.94
N GLY A 215 -25.03 -19.00 -7.98
CA GLY A 215 -23.63 -18.95 -7.56
C GLY A 215 -22.61 -19.30 -8.65
N LEU A 216 -23.00 -20.14 -9.61
CA LEU A 216 -22.18 -20.49 -10.78
C LEU A 216 -22.24 -19.43 -11.90
N LEU A 217 -23.41 -18.84 -12.14
CA LEU A 217 -23.62 -17.86 -13.22
C LEU A 217 -23.20 -16.43 -12.83
N LEU A 218 -23.24 -16.09 -11.55
CA LEU A 218 -22.93 -14.74 -11.08
C LEU A 218 -21.48 -14.31 -11.39
N PRO A 219 -20.44 -15.15 -11.19
CA PRO A 219 -19.07 -14.82 -11.61
C PRO A 219 -18.95 -14.49 -13.10
N GLU A 220 -19.62 -15.25 -13.97
CA GLU A 220 -19.60 -15.02 -15.42
C GLU A 220 -20.30 -13.71 -15.78
N SER A 221 -21.47 -13.46 -15.17
CA SER A 221 -22.19 -12.21 -15.35
C SER A 221 -21.36 -11.00 -14.90
N LEU A 222 -20.66 -11.10 -13.76
CA LEU A 222 -19.79 -10.04 -13.26
C LEU A 222 -18.64 -9.77 -14.23
N LYS A 223 -17.92 -10.82 -14.67
CA LYS A 223 -16.83 -10.70 -15.66
C LYS A 223 -17.28 -10.06 -16.98
N SER A 224 -18.52 -10.29 -17.38
CA SER A 224 -19.07 -9.70 -18.62
C SER A 224 -19.45 -8.23 -18.51
N GLN A 225 -19.73 -7.74 -17.30
CA GLN A 225 -20.23 -6.38 -17.06
C GLN A 225 -19.17 -5.44 -16.48
N ILE A 226 -18.24 -5.98 -15.70
CA ILE A 226 -17.19 -5.22 -15.04
C ILE A 226 -15.84 -5.94 -15.19
N LYS A 227 -14.76 -5.15 -15.29
CA LYS A 227 -13.40 -5.67 -15.36
C LYS A 227 -12.98 -6.15 -13.97
N VAL A 228 -13.34 -7.39 -13.64
CA VAL A 228 -13.07 -8.02 -12.35
C VAL A 228 -12.63 -9.46 -12.54
N GLU A 229 -11.71 -9.92 -11.72
CA GLU A 229 -11.46 -11.34 -11.54
C GLU A 229 -12.48 -11.92 -10.57
N ALA A 230 -13.32 -12.84 -11.04
CA ALA A 230 -14.29 -13.53 -10.21
C ALA A 230 -13.94 -15.00 -10.02
N VAL A 231 -13.85 -15.45 -8.76
CA VAL A 231 -13.60 -16.84 -8.35
C VAL A 231 -14.85 -17.39 -7.65
N SER A 232 -15.20 -18.65 -7.93
CA SER A 232 -16.33 -19.34 -7.30
C SER A 232 -15.85 -20.45 -6.38
N THR A 233 -16.45 -20.57 -5.19
CA THR A 233 -16.17 -21.66 -4.25
C THR A 233 -17.42 -22.14 -3.52
N SER A 234 -17.48 -23.44 -3.21
CA SER A 234 -18.54 -24.04 -2.40
C SER A 234 -18.07 -24.29 -0.97
N GLN A 235 -18.80 -23.81 0.04
CA GLN A 235 -18.39 -24.00 1.45
C GLN A 235 -18.45 -25.48 1.90
N SER A 236 -19.17 -26.35 1.18
CA SER A 236 -19.34 -27.77 1.52
C SER A 236 -18.13 -28.66 1.20
N ARG A 237 -17.10 -28.17 0.50
CA ARG A 237 -15.87 -28.92 0.21
C ARG A 237 -14.64 -28.03 0.36
N ASN A 238 -13.79 -28.36 1.34
CA ASN A 238 -12.45 -27.82 1.64
C ASN A 238 -12.34 -26.45 2.32
N TYR A 239 -12.34 -26.47 3.66
CA TYR A 239 -11.83 -25.39 4.52
C TYR A 239 -10.43 -24.88 4.11
N GLY A 240 -9.57 -25.75 3.57
CA GLY A 240 -8.24 -25.36 3.09
C GLY A 240 -8.25 -24.43 1.87
N HIS A 241 -9.26 -24.52 1.00
CA HIS A 241 -9.34 -23.66 -0.20
C HIS A 241 -9.81 -22.24 0.16
N LEU A 242 -10.68 -22.11 1.17
CA LEU A 242 -11.06 -20.82 1.73
C LEU A 242 -9.88 -20.16 2.45
N GLN A 243 -9.08 -20.92 3.20
CA GLN A 243 -7.84 -20.41 3.79
C GLN A 243 -6.85 -19.90 2.73
N ASN A 244 -6.72 -20.59 1.59
CA ASN A 244 -5.87 -20.12 0.49
C ASN A 244 -6.43 -18.83 -0.15
N ILE A 245 -7.75 -18.72 -0.31
CA ILE A 245 -8.39 -17.49 -0.79
C ILE A 245 -8.19 -16.35 0.22
N PHE A 246 -8.29 -16.64 1.52
CA PHE A 246 -8.02 -15.67 2.59
C PHE A 246 -6.53 -15.33 2.73
N SER A 247 -5.64 -16.16 2.18
CA SER A 247 -4.23 -15.83 2.02
C SER A 247 -3.94 -15.01 0.75
N GLY A 248 -4.91 -14.96 -0.19
CA GLY A 248 -4.89 -14.12 -1.37
C GLY A 248 -5.34 -12.68 -1.10
N GLN A 249 -5.18 -11.80 -2.10
CA GLN A 249 -5.50 -10.37 -1.98
C GLN A 249 -6.99 -10.06 -2.26
N CYS A 250 -7.91 -10.95 -1.89
CA CYS A 250 -9.34 -10.72 -2.13
C CYS A 250 -10.03 -10.07 -0.91
N TYR A 251 -10.65 -8.91 -1.14
CA TYR A 251 -11.35 -8.13 -0.11
C TYR A 251 -12.87 -8.01 -0.34
N ASN A 252 -13.38 -8.56 -1.44
CA ASN A 252 -14.79 -8.50 -1.80
C ASN A 252 -15.38 -9.90 -1.89
N PHE A 253 -16.39 -10.18 -1.07
CA PHE A 253 -17.04 -11.48 -0.98
C PHE A 253 -18.53 -11.34 -1.28
N ILE A 254 -19.05 -12.26 -2.08
CA ILE A 254 -20.49 -12.39 -2.34
C ILE A 254 -20.93 -13.77 -1.89
N CYS A 255 -21.80 -13.83 -0.88
CA CYS A 255 -22.34 -15.08 -0.36
C CYS A 255 -23.74 -15.33 -0.89
N VAL A 256 -23.89 -16.36 -1.72
CA VAL A 256 -25.17 -16.79 -2.28
C VAL A 256 -25.75 -17.90 -1.42
N ASN A 257 -26.94 -17.66 -0.86
CA ASN A 257 -27.61 -18.58 0.07
C ASN A 257 -29.06 -18.90 -0.35
N ASP A 258 -29.52 -20.10 0.01
CA ASP A 258 -30.90 -20.56 -0.21
C ASP A 258 -31.94 -19.84 0.66
N LYS A 259 -31.53 -19.43 1.87
CA LYS A 259 -32.39 -18.78 2.86
C LYS A 259 -32.33 -17.25 2.75
N LYS A 260 -33.42 -16.58 3.10
CA LYS A 260 -33.41 -15.13 3.32
C LYS A 260 -32.41 -14.78 4.43
N CYS A 261 -31.53 -13.81 4.15
CA CYS A 261 -30.49 -13.26 5.03
C CYS A 261 -29.38 -14.20 5.54
N ALA A 262 -29.58 -15.53 5.66
CA ALA A 262 -28.57 -16.56 5.98
C ALA A 262 -27.49 -16.13 6.98
N ILE A 263 -27.91 -15.49 8.07
CA ILE A 263 -27.02 -14.81 9.02
C ILE A 263 -26.09 -15.82 9.71
N GLN A 264 -26.57 -17.02 9.99
CA GLN A 264 -25.81 -18.04 10.72
C GLN A 264 -24.66 -18.62 9.87
N GLU A 265 -24.93 -18.90 8.60
CA GLU A 265 -23.91 -19.31 7.62
C GLU A 265 -22.87 -18.19 7.41
N THR A 266 -23.34 -16.93 7.43
CA THR A 266 -22.50 -15.75 7.32
C THR A 266 -21.65 -15.48 8.56
N GLN A 267 -22.16 -15.76 9.77
CA GLN A 267 -21.41 -15.60 11.02
C GLN A 267 -20.15 -16.46 11.03
N GLN A 268 -20.22 -17.66 10.46
CA GLN A 268 -19.04 -18.52 10.33
C GLN A 268 -17.99 -17.90 9.40
N LEU A 269 -18.41 -17.33 8.26
CA LEU A 269 -17.51 -16.63 7.36
C LEU A 269 -16.88 -15.40 8.01
N VAL A 270 -17.67 -14.59 8.71
CA VAL A 270 -17.17 -13.42 9.44
C VAL A 270 -16.15 -13.85 10.50
N HIS A 271 -16.40 -14.95 11.23
CA HIS A 271 -15.45 -15.49 12.20
C HIS A 271 -14.14 -15.97 11.55
N MET A 272 -14.21 -16.55 10.35
CA MET A 272 -13.02 -16.91 9.58
C MET A 272 -12.24 -15.68 9.10
N LEU A 273 -12.94 -14.66 8.57
CA LEU A 273 -12.35 -13.40 8.14
C LEU A 273 -11.70 -12.66 9.33
N GLU A 274 -12.33 -12.65 10.49
CA GLU A 274 -11.80 -12.06 11.72
C GLU A 274 -10.54 -12.77 12.22
N LYS A 275 -10.47 -14.09 12.06
CA LYS A 275 -9.26 -14.87 12.37
C LYS A 275 -8.13 -14.70 11.35
N SER A 276 -8.42 -14.06 10.22
CA SER A 276 -7.42 -13.72 9.20
C SER A 276 -6.91 -12.29 9.39
N ASP A 277 -5.76 -11.97 8.81
CA ASP A 277 -5.20 -10.62 8.82
C ASP A 277 -5.84 -9.70 7.75
N ILE A 278 -6.82 -10.18 6.96
CA ILE A 278 -7.42 -9.41 5.85
C ILE A 278 -8.12 -8.13 6.36
N PRO A 279 -9.06 -8.20 7.34
CA PRO A 279 -9.78 -7.02 7.79
C PRO A 279 -8.91 -6.04 8.56
N LEU A 280 -7.73 -6.49 9.02
CA LEU A 280 -6.75 -5.63 9.65
C LEU A 280 -6.11 -4.68 8.63
N LEU A 281 -5.86 -5.15 7.39
CA LEU A 281 -5.19 -4.37 6.35
C LEU A 281 -6.15 -3.42 5.62
N TYR A 282 -7.30 -3.92 5.18
CA TYR A 282 -8.30 -3.14 4.45
C TYR A 282 -9.73 -3.53 4.83
N PRO A 283 -10.72 -2.63 4.65
CA PRO A 283 -12.11 -2.98 4.86
C PRO A 283 -12.54 -4.11 3.93
N VAL A 284 -13.14 -5.17 4.50
CA VAL A 284 -13.69 -6.29 3.73
C VAL A 284 -15.14 -6.01 3.39
N VAL A 285 -15.52 -6.16 2.12
CA VAL A 285 -16.91 -6.03 1.67
C VAL A 285 -17.53 -7.42 1.58
N LEU A 286 -18.70 -7.59 2.21
CA LEU A 286 -19.45 -8.84 2.22
C LEU A 286 -20.90 -8.60 1.79
N ILE A 287 -21.27 -9.11 0.63
CA ILE A 287 -22.63 -8.99 0.07
C ILE A 287 -23.37 -10.32 0.24
N LEU A 288 -24.47 -10.30 0.98
CA LEU A 288 -25.33 -11.46 1.21
C LEU A 288 -26.44 -11.48 0.17
N VAL A 289 -26.36 -12.42 -0.75
CA VAL A 289 -27.34 -12.64 -1.81
C VAL A 289 -28.33 -13.71 -1.35
N GLY A 290 -29.58 -13.31 -1.15
CA GLY A 290 -30.69 -14.20 -0.80
C GLY A 290 -31.74 -14.26 -1.92
N ASN A 291 -32.44 -15.39 -2.01
CA ASN A 291 -33.55 -15.56 -2.96
C ASN A 291 -34.88 -15.06 -2.37
N SER A 292 -35.68 -14.35 -3.16
CA SER A 292 -37.09 -14.07 -2.86
C SER A 292 -38.01 -14.96 -3.70
N TRP A 293 -38.49 -16.06 -3.10
CA TRP A 293 -39.35 -17.05 -3.77
C TRP A 293 -40.77 -16.54 -4.05
N ASN A 294 -41.29 -15.63 -3.22
CA ASN A 294 -42.57 -14.97 -3.44
C ASN A 294 -42.30 -13.61 -4.08
N ASN A 295 -43.14 -13.22 -5.06
CA ASN A 295 -43.14 -11.93 -5.78
C ASN A 295 -43.18 -10.66 -4.89
N SER A 296 -43.02 -10.77 -3.57
CA SER A 296 -42.83 -9.66 -2.65
C SER A 296 -41.37 -9.59 -2.18
N PHE A 297 -40.71 -8.48 -2.45
CA PHE A 297 -39.45 -8.08 -1.80
C PHE A 297 -39.61 -7.80 -0.28
N SER A 298 -40.68 -8.30 0.35
CA SER A 298 -40.95 -8.12 1.76
C SER A 298 -39.97 -8.96 2.58
N ILE A 299 -39.01 -8.28 3.20
CA ILE A 299 -38.23 -8.77 4.33
C ILE A 299 -39.06 -8.52 5.59
N GLY A 300 -39.19 -9.52 6.47
CA GLY A 300 -39.84 -9.30 7.76
C GLY A 300 -39.11 -8.22 8.55
N MET A 301 -39.82 -7.32 9.24
CA MET A 301 -39.18 -6.25 10.03
C MET A 301 -38.13 -6.79 11.02
N GLU A 302 -38.34 -8.01 11.55
CA GLU A 302 -37.40 -8.71 12.43
C GLU A 302 -36.11 -9.15 11.71
N GLU A 303 -36.20 -9.66 10.48
CA GLU A 303 -35.05 -10.06 9.67
C GLU A 303 -34.20 -8.84 9.29
N LEU A 304 -34.85 -7.74 8.89
CA LEU A 304 -34.16 -6.49 8.57
C LEU A 304 -33.46 -5.89 9.79
N THR A 305 -34.10 -5.96 10.95
CA THR A 305 -33.52 -5.50 12.22
C THR A 305 -32.30 -6.35 12.61
N SER A 306 -32.40 -7.67 12.43
CA SER A 306 -31.30 -8.60 12.69
C SER A 306 -30.10 -8.36 11.77
N MET A 307 -30.36 -8.15 10.47
CA MET A 307 -29.35 -7.76 9.47
C MET A 307 -28.63 -6.46 9.83
N LYS A 308 -29.38 -5.42 10.21
CA LYS A 308 -28.80 -4.13 10.62
C LYS A 308 -27.94 -4.27 11.88
N LYS A 309 -28.39 -5.05 12.85
CA LYS A 309 -27.62 -5.34 14.07
C LYS A 309 -26.30 -6.06 13.71
N PHE A 310 -26.40 -7.10 12.88
CA PHE A 310 -25.24 -7.85 12.42
C PHE A 310 -24.22 -6.95 11.70
N ALA A 311 -24.66 -6.15 10.72
CA ALA A 311 -23.79 -5.21 10.01
C ALA A 311 -23.12 -4.18 10.94
N ARG A 312 -23.81 -3.73 11.99
CA ARG A 312 -23.23 -2.81 12.99
C ARG A 312 -22.13 -3.48 13.83
N GLU A 313 -22.31 -4.75 14.17
CA GLU A 313 -21.34 -5.53 14.94
C GLU A 313 -20.10 -5.87 14.09
N THR A 314 -20.28 -6.29 12.84
CA THR A 314 -19.19 -6.60 11.92
C THR A 314 -18.39 -5.37 11.49
N LYS A 315 -19.03 -4.19 11.40
CA LYS A 315 -18.33 -2.94 11.09
C LYS A 315 -17.23 -2.61 12.09
N LYS A 316 -17.39 -2.98 13.37
CA LYS A 316 -16.35 -2.82 14.40
C LYS A 316 -15.10 -3.67 14.13
N LYS A 317 -15.25 -4.71 13.30
CA LYS A 317 -14.20 -5.64 12.87
C LYS A 317 -13.68 -5.30 11.47
N ASN A 318 -13.98 -4.10 10.95
CA ASN A 318 -13.65 -3.66 9.60
C ASN A 318 -14.26 -4.50 8.46
N ILE A 319 -15.41 -5.13 8.72
CA ILE A 319 -16.18 -5.91 7.73
C ILE A 319 -17.51 -5.20 7.44
N LEU A 320 -17.68 -4.77 6.20
CA LEU A 320 -18.85 -4.07 5.69
C LEU A 320 -19.85 -5.06 5.08
N VAL A 321 -20.96 -5.28 5.77
CA VAL A 321 -21.98 -6.26 5.36
C VAL A 321 -23.16 -5.57 4.68
N TYR A 322 -23.56 -6.08 3.52
CA TYR A 322 -24.70 -5.62 2.74
C TYR A 322 -25.62 -6.80 2.39
N GLY A 323 -26.92 -6.53 2.24
CA GLY A 323 -27.88 -7.52 1.77
C GLY A 323 -28.37 -7.18 0.36
N LEU A 324 -28.45 -8.19 -0.50
CA LEU A 324 -29.02 -8.11 -1.84
C LEU A 324 -30.04 -9.22 -2.02
N LEU A 325 -31.26 -8.86 -2.42
CA LEU A 325 -32.29 -9.83 -2.79
C LEU A 325 -32.37 -9.93 -4.30
N ILE A 326 -32.24 -11.14 -4.82
CA ILE A 326 -32.40 -11.43 -6.24
C ILE A 326 -33.64 -12.30 -6.40
N GLN A 327 -34.47 -11.94 -7.38
CA GLN A 327 -35.57 -12.77 -7.81
C GLN A 327 -35.13 -13.55 -9.05
N TYR A 328 -35.09 -14.88 -8.94
CA TYR A 328 -34.76 -15.77 -10.06
C TYR A 328 -36.02 -16.52 -10.49
N LYS A 329 -36.29 -16.58 -11.81
CA LYS A 329 -37.44 -17.29 -12.39
C LYS A 329 -37.06 -18.68 -12.88
#